data_AF-A0A8S1YPB9-F1
#
_entry.id   AF-A0A8S1YPB9-F1
#
_cell.length_a   1.000
_cell.length_b   1.000
_cell.length_c   1.000
_cell.angle_alpha   90.00
_cell.angle_beta   90.00
_cell.angle_gamma   90.00
#
_symmetry.space_group_name_H-M   'P 1'
#
loop_
_entity.id
_entity.type
_entity.pdbx_description
1 polymer ?
#
loop_
_entity_poly.entity_id
_entity_poly.type
_entity_poly.pdbx_seq_one_letter_code
_entity_poly.pdbx_strand_id
1 'polypeptide(L)'
;MNCSIHHLNPISFICVAPHKCQCARKLCAECQFEHEVDKNHTVPINKFKEIVAKKLNESNLIDSSELTKQRMHFKQMLSSTLKMLKDIWDETTESIKQIYDLIEMEDKSYLNYMNYNVNPLELTNTELEKQVQSVIGKQLDDWNNQKNSQLKRLEMTKQYWEKETKVFCENQIKK
;
A
#
# COMPACT_ATOMS: atom_id res chain seq x y z
N MET A 1 10.89 19.52 49.97
CA MET A 1 10.67 20.77 49.22
C MET A 1 9.61 21.57 49.95
N ASN A 2 9.84 22.87 50.12
CA ASN A 2 8.88 23.76 50.80
C ASN A 2 7.85 24.29 49.80
N CYS A 3 6.70 24.72 50.30
CA CYS A 3 5.66 25.35 49.51
C CYS A 3 6.15 26.70 48.95
N SER A 4 5.70 27.04 47.74
CA SER A 4 6.00 28.32 47.10
C SER A 4 5.19 29.49 47.65
N ILE A 5 4.11 29.22 48.39
CA ILE A 5 3.24 30.24 49.01
C ILE A 5 3.55 30.31 50.51
N HIS A 6 3.57 29.15 51.18
CA HIS A 6 3.90 29.04 52.61
C HIS A 6 5.32 28.50 52.79
N HIS A 7 6.33 29.37 52.67
CA HIS A 7 7.74 28.98 52.56
C HIS A 7 8.34 28.17 53.73
N LEU A 8 7.70 28.22 54.90
CA LEU A 8 8.10 27.44 56.08
C LEU A 8 7.50 26.03 56.09
N ASN A 9 6.48 25.78 55.27
CA ASN A 9 5.73 24.55 55.28
C ASN A 9 6.22 23.58 54.19
N PRO A 10 6.55 22.32 54.54
CA PRO A 10 6.92 21.31 53.56
C PRO A 10 5.69 20.90 52.73
N ILE A 11 5.92 20.61 51.46
CA ILE A 11 4.92 19.98 50.59
C ILE A 11 4.71 18.54 51.07
N SER A 12 3.46 18.18 51.35
CA SER A 12 3.06 16.86 51.85
C SER A 12 2.06 16.17 50.94
N PHE A 13 1.33 16.91 50.08
CA PHE A 13 0.27 16.38 49.25
C PHE A 13 0.39 16.79 47.77
N ILE A 14 -0.23 15.99 46.90
CA ILE A 14 -0.41 16.25 45.48
C ILE A 14 -1.92 16.29 45.17
N CYS A 15 -2.39 17.35 44.53
CA CYS A 15 -3.77 17.43 44.04
C CYS A 15 -3.92 16.70 42.69
N VAL A 16 -4.80 15.69 42.65
CA VAL A 16 -5.05 14.84 41.47
C VAL A 16 -6.42 15.10 40.81
N ALA A 17 -7.16 16.11 41.27
CA ALA A 17 -8.44 16.47 40.67
C ALA A 17 -8.32 16.84 39.16
N PRO A 18 -9.35 16.55 38.35
CA PRO A 18 -9.34 16.84 36.91
C PRO A 18 -9.45 18.33 36.56
N HIS A 19 -9.66 19.21 37.55
CA HIS A 19 -9.72 20.65 37.31
C HIS A 19 -8.36 21.22 36.90
N LYS A 20 -8.36 22.28 36.08
CA LYS A 20 -7.17 23.12 35.84
C LYS A 20 -6.92 23.95 37.10
N CYS A 21 -6.23 23.37 38.07
CA CYS A 21 -5.83 24.09 39.27
C CYS A 21 -4.97 25.29 38.83
N GLN A 22 -5.43 26.52 39.07
CA GLN A 22 -4.58 27.71 38.93
C GLN A 22 -3.46 27.69 40.00
N CYS A 23 -3.72 27.00 41.10
CA CYS A 23 -2.78 26.74 42.18
C CYS A 23 -1.81 25.60 41.80
N ALA A 24 -0.60 25.64 42.33
CA ALA A 24 0.39 24.59 42.14
C ALA A 24 -0.15 23.23 42.62
N ARG A 25 0.01 22.17 41.82
CA ARG A 25 -0.40 20.79 42.15
C ARG A 25 0.24 20.24 43.43
N LYS A 26 1.32 20.87 43.89
CA LYS A 26 2.09 20.53 45.08
C LYS A 26 1.54 21.34 46.27
N LEU A 27 0.94 20.67 47.24
CA LEU A 27 0.25 21.32 48.35
C LEU A 27 0.99 21.05 49.67
N CYS A 28 1.14 22.09 50.50
CA CYS A 28 1.33 21.91 51.94
C CYS A 28 -0.06 21.82 52.63
N ALA A 29 -0.07 21.59 53.94
CA ALA A 29 -1.32 21.48 54.70
C ALA A 29 -2.19 22.76 54.63
N GLU A 30 -1.57 23.94 54.67
CA GLU A 30 -2.29 25.23 54.57
C GLU A 30 -2.90 25.41 53.17
N CYS A 31 -2.14 25.18 52.09
CA CYS A 31 -2.68 25.21 50.73
C CYS A 31 -3.86 24.23 50.52
N GLN A 32 -3.83 23.05 51.15
CA GLN A 32 -4.93 22.09 51.03
C GLN A 32 -6.22 22.66 51.63
N PHE A 33 -6.12 23.38 52.76
CA PHE A 33 -7.24 24.00 53.43
C PHE A 33 -7.74 25.25 52.69
N GLU A 34 -6.83 26.18 52.37
CA GLU A 34 -7.16 27.47 51.73
C GLU A 34 -7.77 27.32 50.33
N HIS A 35 -7.34 26.32 49.57
CA HIS A 35 -7.86 26.08 48.23
C HIS A 35 -9.09 25.16 48.21
N GLU A 36 -9.62 24.80 49.39
CA GLU A 36 -10.79 23.93 49.56
C GLU A 36 -10.70 22.64 48.72
N VAL A 37 -9.48 22.13 48.52
CA VAL A 37 -9.27 20.92 47.72
C VAL A 37 -9.82 19.76 48.51
N ASP A 38 -10.87 19.13 47.99
CA ASP A 38 -11.46 17.94 48.58
C ASP A 38 -10.37 16.91 48.90
N LYS A 39 -10.36 16.43 50.14
CA LYS A 39 -9.40 15.44 50.64
C LYS A 39 -9.37 14.19 49.75
N ASN A 40 -10.49 13.84 49.12
CA ASN A 40 -10.59 12.71 48.19
C ASN A 40 -9.76 12.92 46.90
N HIS A 41 -9.42 14.16 46.58
CA HIS A 41 -8.63 14.55 45.42
C HIS A 41 -7.19 14.93 45.78
N THR A 42 -6.74 14.61 47.00
CA THR A 42 -5.36 14.82 47.43
C THR A 42 -4.71 13.51 47.80
N VAL A 43 -3.45 13.35 47.42
CA VAL A 43 -2.67 12.14 47.70
C VAL A 43 -1.39 12.54 48.44
N PRO A 44 -1.02 11.87 49.54
CA PRO A 44 0.28 12.07 50.17
C PRO A 44 1.41 11.85 49.16
N ILE A 45 2.41 12.72 49.15
CA ILE A 45 3.50 12.68 48.16
C ILE A 45 4.23 11.32 48.15
N ASN A 46 4.32 10.68 49.31
CA ASN A 46 4.93 9.37 49.50
C ASN A 46 4.16 8.26 48.77
N LYS A 47 2.82 8.37 48.71
CA LYS A 47 1.94 7.41 48.02
C LYS A 47 1.73 7.74 46.55
N PHE A 48 1.94 8.98 46.14
CA PHE A 48 1.72 9.41 44.76
C PHE A 48 2.57 8.60 43.76
N LYS A 49 3.84 8.34 44.09
CA LYS A 49 4.72 7.50 43.26
C LYS A 49 4.17 6.08 43.07
N GLU A 50 3.64 5.47 44.13
CA GLU A 50 3.04 4.13 44.09
C GLU A 50 1.79 4.12 43.19
N ILE A 51 0.93 5.14 43.31
CA ILE A 51 -0.28 5.26 42.47
C ILE A 51 0.09 5.43 41.00
N VAL A 52 1.08 6.26 40.69
CA VAL A 52 1.57 6.44 39.31
C VAL A 52 2.14 5.13 38.77
N ALA A 53 2.99 4.43 39.52
CA ALA A 53 3.54 3.15 39.10
C ALA A 53 2.44 2.10 38.89
N LYS A 54 1.46 2.03 39.80
CA LYS A 54 0.31 1.14 39.67
C LYS A 54 -0.50 1.47 38.41
N LYS A 55 -0.81 2.74 38.16
CA LYS A 55 -1.55 3.18 36.96
C LYS A 55 -0.80 2.88 35.67
N LEU A 56 0.52 3.08 35.64
CA LEU A 56 1.36 2.74 34.50
C LEU A 56 1.37 1.22 34.25
N ASN A 57 1.46 0.41 35.30
CA ASN A 57 1.37 -1.05 35.19
C ASN A 57 -0.03 -1.50 34.74
N GLU A 58 -1.11 -0.94 35.30
CA GLU A 58 -2.50 -1.20 34.90
C GLU A 58 -2.76 -0.85 33.42
N SER A 59 -2.10 0.19 32.91
CA SER A 59 -2.25 0.61 31.52
C SER A 59 -1.52 -0.28 30.51
N ASN A 60 -0.78 -1.31 30.95
CA ASN A 60 -0.02 -2.23 30.10
C ASN A 60 0.85 -1.52 29.05
N LEU A 61 1.31 -0.29 29.31
CA LEU A 61 2.12 0.51 28.37
C LEU A 61 3.44 -0.20 27.97
N ILE A 62 3.87 -1.16 28.80
CA ILE A 62 5.09 -1.95 28.61
C ILE A 62 4.82 -3.20 27.73
N ASP A 63 3.56 -3.61 27.58
CA ASP A 63 3.19 -4.78 26.78
C ASP A 63 3.24 -4.47 25.28
N SER A 64 4.47 -4.32 24.79
CA SER A 64 4.80 -4.15 23.37
C SER A 64 4.54 -5.41 22.54
N SER A 65 4.07 -6.50 23.15
CA SER A 65 3.82 -7.76 22.44
C SER A 65 2.73 -7.60 21.38
N GLU A 66 1.67 -6.85 21.68
CA GLU A 66 0.59 -6.58 20.72
C GLU A 66 1.06 -5.73 19.55
N LEU A 67 1.81 -4.66 19.82
CA LEU A 67 2.41 -3.82 18.77
C LEU A 67 3.38 -4.65 17.89
N THR A 68 4.13 -5.57 18.50
CA THR A 68 5.06 -6.45 17.78
C THR A 68 4.31 -7.43 16.89
N LYS A 69 3.22 -8.04 17.40
CA LYS A 69 2.33 -8.91 16.60
C LYS A 69 1.74 -8.16 15.42
N GLN A 70 1.22 -6.95 15.64
CA GLN A 70 0.68 -6.12 14.57
C GLN A 70 1.74 -5.76 13.53
N ARG A 71 2.94 -5.36 13.95
CA ARG A 71 4.07 -5.09 13.03
C ARG A 71 4.43 -6.31 12.19
N MET A 72 4.46 -7.50 12.81
CA MET A 72 4.75 -8.74 12.09
C MET A 72 3.67 -9.07 11.08
N HIS A 73 2.39 -8.94 11.46
CA HIS A 73 1.25 -9.12 10.57
C HIS A 73 1.32 -8.16 9.37
N PHE A 74 1.58 -6.86 9.60
CA PHE A 74 1.74 -5.89 8.51
C PHE A 74 2.89 -6.25 7.57
N LYS A 75 4.05 -6.68 8.10
CA LYS A 75 5.17 -7.12 7.27
C LYS A 75 4.81 -8.31 6.38
N GLN A 76 4.12 -9.30 6.94
CA GLN A 76 3.65 -10.47 6.19
C GLN A 76 2.67 -10.07 5.09
N MET A 77 1.70 -9.23 5.42
CA MET A 77 0.71 -8.71 4.47
C MET A 77 1.39 -7.96 3.30
N LEU A 78 2.34 -7.06 3.61
CA LEU A 78 3.10 -6.33 2.59
C LEU A 78 3.94 -7.25 1.71
N SER A 79 4.61 -8.24 2.30
CA SER A 79 5.42 -9.20 1.55
C SER A 79 4.56 -10.07 0.63
N SER A 80 3.38 -10.51 1.10
CA SER A 80 2.42 -11.26 0.28
C SER A 80 1.88 -10.40 -0.87
N THR A 81 1.55 -9.14 -0.59
CA THR A 81 1.04 -8.21 -1.61
C THR A 81 2.11 -7.93 -2.68
N LEU A 82 3.35 -7.68 -2.26
CA LEU A 82 4.47 -7.46 -3.19
C LEU A 82 4.70 -8.68 -4.09
N LYS A 83 4.61 -9.89 -3.52
CA LYS A 83 4.73 -11.13 -4.31
C LYS A 83 3.62 -11.22 -5.36
N MET A 84 2.36 -11.04 -4.96
CA MET A 84 1.23 -11.08 -5.88
C MET A 84 1.36 -10.06 -7.02
N LEU A 85 1.79 -8.83 -6.72
CA LEU A 85 2.03 -7.82 -7.74
C LEU A 85 3.13 -8.22 -8.72
N LYS A 86 4.20 -8.84 -8.21
CA LYS A 86 5.27 -9.36 -9.06
C LYS A 86 4.77 -10.48 -9.96
N ASP A 87 4.00 -11.42 -9.43
CA ASP A 87 3.45 -12.54 -10.20
C ASP A 87 2.54 -12.02 -11.35
N ILE A 88 1.66 -11.05 -11.06
CA ILE A 88 0.83 -10.38 -12.08
C ILE A 88 1.67 -9.67 -13.15
N TRP A 89 2.74 -8.99 -12.72
CA TRP A 89 3.65 -8.29 -13.63
C TRP A 89 4.38 -9.25 -14.57
N ASP A 90 4.88 -10.36 -14.03
CA ASP A 90 5.60 -11.39 -14.78
C ASP A 90 4.65 -12.06 -15.80
N GLU A 91 3.42 -12.41 -15.40
CA GLU A 91 2.38 -12.95 -16.30
C GLU A 91 2.00 -11.97 -17.42
N THR A 92 1.85 -10.69 -17.09
CA THR A 92 1.51 -9.66 -18.07
C THR A 92 2.65 -9.48 -19.08
N THR A 93 3.89 -9.47 -18.62
CA THR A 93 5.09 -9.36 -19.46
C THR A 93 5.18 -10.52 -20.44
N GLU A 94 4.98 -11.74 -19.96
CA GLU A 94 5.00 -12.94 -20.79
C GLU A 94 3.86 -12.93 -21.82
N SER A 95 2.65 -12.53 -21.42
CA SER A 95 1.52 -12.41 -22.37
C SER A 95 1.78 -11.39 -23.48
N ILE A 96 2.40 -10.24 -23.16
CA ILE A 96 2.77 -9.22 -24.14
C ILE A 96 3.79 -9.81 -25.12
N LYS A 97 4.82 -10.49 -24.60
CA LYS A 97 5.86 -11.12 -25.41
C LYS A 97 5.26 -12.13 -26.38
N GLN A 98 4.38 -13.02 -25.91
CA GLN A 98 3.71 -14.01 -26.75
C GLN A 98 2.90 -13.38 -27.89
N ILE A 99 2.22 -12.25 -27.65
CA ILE A 99 1.50 -11.53 -28.69
C ILE A 99 2.46 -10.99 -29.76
N TYR A 100 3.59 -10.40 -29.35
CA TYR A 100 4.59 -9.91 -30.29
C TYR A 100 5.26 -11.05 -31.08
N ASP A 101 5.62 -12.14 -30.41
CA ASP A 101 6.22 -13.32 -31.06
C ASP A 101 5.28 -13.90 -32.12
N LEU A 102 3.97 -13.98 -31.82
CA LEU A 102 2.94 -14.41 -32.78
C LEU A 102 2.85 -13.46 -33.98
N ILE A 103 2.84 -12.15 -33.75
CA ILE A 103 2.80 -11.15 -34.84
C ILE A 103 4.05 -11.27 -35.71
N GLU A 104 5.23 -11.37 -35.10
CA GLU A 104 6.50 -11.44 -35.83
C GLU A 104 6.62 -12.73 -36.65
N MET A 105 6.23 -13.87 -36.06
CA MET A 105 6.23 -15.16 -36.74
C MET A 105 5.33 -15.16 -37.97
N GLU A 106 4.12 -14.59 -37.84
CA GLU A 106 3.16 -14.54 -38.93
C GLU A 106 3.58 -13.53 -40.02
N ASP A 107 4.09 -12.35 -39.62
CA ASP A 107 4.66 -11.38 -40.56
C ASP A 107 5.83 -11.99 -41.35
N LYS A 108 6.72 -12.74 -40.68
CA LYS A 108 7.82 -13.49 -41.33
C LYS A 108 7.30 -14.56 -42.28
N SER A 109 6.23 -15.27 -41.91
CA SER A 109 5.59 -16.26 -42.76
C SER A 109 5.16 -15.63 -44.09
N TYR A 110 4.43 -14.51 -44.05
CA TYR A 110 4.01 -13.78 -45.27
C TYR A 110 5.18 -13.22 -46.08
N LEU A 111 6.20 -12.65 -45.42
CA LEU A 111 7.39 -12.12 -46.11
C LEU A 111 8.20 -13.21 -46.82
N ASN A 112 8.33 -14.39 -46.20
CA ASN A 112 9.03 -15.51 -46.82
C ASN A 112 8.35 -15.95 -48.12
N TYR A 113 7.01 -15.99 -48.18
CA TYR A 113 6.30 -16.32 -49.43
C TYR A 113 6.56 -15.33 -50.57
N MET A 114 6.79 -14.05 -50.26
CA MET A 114 7.04 -13.01 -51.27
C MET A 114 8.50 -12.97 -51.76
N ASN A 115 9.45 -13.44 -50.95
CA ASN A 115 10.89 -13.38 -51.26
C ASN A 115 11.42 -14.59 -52.06
N TYR A 116 10.61 -15.63 -52.26
CA TYR A 116 10.98 -16.73 -53.14
C TYR A 116 10.75 -16.31 -54.60
N ASN A 117 11.83 -16.00 -55.32
CA ASN A 117 11.88 -15.96 -56.80
C ASN A 117 11.69 -17.36 -57.43
N VAL A 118 10.85 -18.18 -56.81
CA VAL A 118 10.53 -19.53 -57.27
C VAL A 118 9.50 -19.37 -58.38
N ASN A 119 9.76 -20.03 -59.50
CA ASN A 119 8.80 -20.08 -60.59
C ASN A 119 7.47 -20.64 -60.03
N PRO A 120 6.33 -19.96 -60.19
CA PRO A 120 5.05 -20.44 -59.65
C PRO A 120 4.70 -21.87 -60.09
N LEU A 121 5.22 -22.32 -61.23
CA LEU A 121 5.05 -23.68 -61.74
C LEU A 121 5.74 -24.77 -60.90
N GLU A 122 6.68 -24.39 -60.04
CA GLU A 122 7.44 -25.29 -59.16
C GLU A 122 6.84 -25.38 -57.75
N LEU A 123 5.83 -24.56 -57.45
CA LEU A 123 5.15 -24.55 -56.16
C LEU A 123 4.18 -25.73 -56.05
N THR A 124 4.01 -26.23 -54.83
CA THR A 124 2.94 -27.18 -54.53
C THR A 124 1.59 -26.48 -54.64
N ASN A 125 0.51 -27.24 -54.94
CA ASN A 125 -0.84 -26.68 -55.01
C ASN A 125 -1.26 -25.93 -53.73
N THR A 126 -0.76 -26.35 -52.56
CA THR A 126 -1.02 -25.68 -51.28
C THR A 126 -0.33 -24.32 -51.18
N GLU A 127 0.91 -24.21 -51.67
CA GLU A 127 1.64 -22.93 -51.71
C GLU A 127 1.04 -21.99 -52.76
N LEU A 128 0.64 -22.54 -53.91
CA LEU A 128 -0.02 -21.79 -54.98
C LEU A 128 -1.37 -21.23 -54.52
N GLU A 129 -2.19 -22.05 -53.84
CA GLU A 129 -3.47 -21.60 -53.28
C GLU A 129 -3.26 -20.47 -52.26
N LYS A 130 -2.25 -20.58 -51.39
CA LYS A 130 -1.91 -19.50 -50.45
C LYS A 130 -1.47 -18.21 -51.15
N GLN A 131 -0.70 -18.31 -52.25
CA GLN A 131 -0.34 -17.14 -53.06
C GLN A 131 -1.56 -16.53 -53.75
N VAL A 132 -2.46 -17.36 -54.29
CA VAL A 132 -3.74 -16.92 -54.88
C VAL A 132 -4.60 -16.22 -53.84
N GLN A 133 -4.76 -16.77 -52.64
CA GLN A 133 -5.50 -16.14 -51.54
C GLN A 133 -4.86 -14.82 -51.09
N SER A 134 -3.53 -14.71 -51.16
CA SER A 134 -2.80 -13.45 -50.89
C SER A 134 -3.05 -12.41 -51.97
N VAL A 135 -3.06 -12.80 -53.26
CA VAL A 135 -3.36 -11.90 -54.40
C VAL A 135 -4.81 -11.41 -54.38
N ILE A 136 -5.73 -12.27 -53.97
CA ILE A 136 -7.16 -11.92 -53.79
C ILE A 136 -7.35 -10.95 -52.59
N GLY A 137 -6.30 -10.71 -51.79
CA GLY A 137 -6.27 -9.72 -50.72
C GLY A 137 -6.93 -10.17 -49.42
N LYS A 138 -7.89 -11.11 -49.48
CA LYS A 138 -8.66 -11.58 -48.32
C LYS A 138 -7.79 -12.02 -47.16
N GLN A 139 -6.75 -12.82 -47.42
CA GLN A 139 -5.92 -13.36 -46.34
C GLN A 139 -5.01 -12.30 -45.69
N LEU A 140 -4.49 -11.35 -46.48
CA LEU A 140 -3.68 -10.25 -45.97
C LEU A 140 -4.51 -9.20 -45.23
N ASP A 141 -5.72 -8.93 -45.73
CA ASP A 141 -6.67 -8.03 -45.07
C ASP A 141 -7.17 -8.63 -43.75
N ASP A 142 -7.50 -9.93 -43.73
CA ASP A 142 -7.87 -10.67 -42.51
C ASP A 142 -6.73 -10.66 -41.49
N TRP A 143 -5.49 -10.89 -41.93
CA TRP A 143 -4.32 -10.80 -41.05
C TRP A 143 -4.13 -9.39 -40.50
N ASN A 144 -4.19 -8.36 -41.34
CA ASN A 144 -4.07 -6.96 -40.91
C ASN A 144 -5.15 -6.60 -39.89
N ASN A 145 -6.39 -7.06 -40.10
CA ASN A 145 -7.48 -6.88 -39.16
C ASN A 145 -7.21 -7.58 -37.82
N GLN A 146 -6.70 -8.81 -37.85
CA GLN A 146 -6.33 -9.56 -36.65
C GLN A 146 -5.18 -8.88 -35.89
N LYS A 147 -4.11 -8.48 -36.58
CA LYS A 147 -2.98 -7.74 -36.02
C LYS A 147 -3.43 -6.45 -35.35
N ASN A 148 -4.24 -5.64 -36.05
CA ASN A 148 -4.79 -4.40 -35.51
C ASN A 148 -5.69 -4.66 -34.30
N SER A 149 -6.47 -5.73 -34.29
CA SER A 149 -7.30 -6.15 -33.15
C SER A 149 -6.43 -6.48 -31.92
N GLN A 150 -5.35 -7.24 -32.10
CA GLN A 150 -4.42 -7.57 -31.01
C GLN A 150 -3.70 -6.32 -30.47
N LEU A 151 -3.20 -5.44 -31.35
CA LEU A 151 -2.56 -4.19 -30.96
C LEU A 151 -3.54 -3.26 -30.22
N LYS A 152 -4.78 -3.17 -30.68
CA LYS A 152 -5.83 -2.40 -30.00
C LYS A 152 -6.13 -2.98 -28.62
N ARG A 153 -6.15 -4.30 -28.47
CA ARG A 153 -6.35 -4.96 -27.16
C ARG A 153 -5.21 -4.64 -26.19
N LEU A 154 -3.97 -4.64 -26.67
CA LEU A 154 -2.80 -4.23 -25.86
C LEU A 154 -2.92 -2.78 -25.39
N GLU A 155 -3.26 -1.86 -26.31
CA GLU A 155 -3.40 -0.44 -25.98
C GLU A 155 -4.57 -0.18 -25.01
N MET A 156 -5.73 -0.83 -25.19
CA MET A 156 -6.84 -0.74 -24.23
C MET A 156 -6.44 -1.25 -22.85
N THR A 157 -5.68 -2.34 -22.79
CA THR A 157 -5.19 -2.92 -21.53
C THR A 157 -4.24 -1.94 -20.84
N LYS A 158 -3.29 -1.35 -21.57
CA LYS A 158 -2.39 -0.31 -21.06
C LYS A 158 -3.17 0.88 -20.48
N GLN A 159 -4.13 1.42 -21.22
CA GLN A 159 -4.94 2.56 -20.78
C GLN A 159 -5.74 2.25 -19.51
N TYR A 160 -6.30 1.04 -19.42
CA TYR A 160 -6.98 0.57 -18.21
C TYR A 160 -6.04 0.58 -17.00
N TRP A 161 -4.84 0.02 -17.14
CA TRP A 161 -3.85 -0.01 -16.05
C TRP A 161 -3.35 1.38 -15.65
N GLU A 162 -3.12 2.28 -16.61
CA GLU A 162 -2.75 3.67 -16.32
C GLU A 162 -3.83 4.38 -15.51
N LYS A 163 -5.11 4.14 -15.87
CA LYS A 163 -6.25 4.70 -15.15
C LYS A 163 -6.36 4.15 -13.73
N GLU A 164 -6.31 2.83 -13.55
CA GLU A 164 -6.37 2.19 -12.23
C GLU A 164 -5.21 2.65 -11.34
N THR A 165 -4.00 2.75 -11.89
CA THR A 165 -2.82 3.25 -11.18
C THR A 165 -3.02 4.70 -10.72
N LYS A 166 -3.55 5.55 -11.60
CA LYS A 166 -3.85 6.95 -11.27
C LYS A 166 -4.89 7.06 -10.15
N VAL A 167 -6.00 6.32 -10.25
CA VAL A 167 -7.05 6.29 -9.23
C VAL A 167 -6.51 5.81 -7.89
N PHE A 168 -5.69 4.77 -7.90
CA PHE A 168 -5.03 4.27 -6.70
C PHE A 168 -4.15 5.34 -6.05
N CYS A 169 -3.26 5.99 -6.81
CA CYS A 169 -2.38 7.05 -6.29
C CYS A 169 -3.16 8.24 -5.73
N GLU A 170 -4.20 8.70 -6.42
CA GLU A 170 -5.05 9.82 -5.96
C GLU A 170 -5.77 9.50 -4.64
N ASN A 171 -6.23 8.25 -4.47
CA ASN A 171 -6.91 7.83 -3.25
C ASN A 171 -5.97 7.73 -2.04
N GLN A 172 -4.67 7.52 -2.25
CA GLN A 172 -3.69 7.53 -1.17
C GLN A 172 -3.35 8.96 -0.71
N ILE A 173 -3.41 9.96 -1.61
CA ILE A 173 -3.12 11.37 -1.29
C ILE A 173 -4.26 12.02 -0.47
N LYS A 174 -5.49 11.53 -0.64
CA LYS A 174 -6.69 12.09 0.00
C LYS A 174 -6.97 11.52 1.41
N LYS A 175 -6.20 10.53 1.87
CA LYS A 175 -6.33 9.93 3.21
C LYS A 175 -5.26 10.49 4.14
#